data_AF-A0A544TB63-F1
#
_entry.id   AF-A0A544TB63-F1
#
_cell.length_a   1.000
_cell.length_b   1.000
_cell.length_c   1.000
_cell.angle_alpha   90.00
_cell.angle_beta   90.00
_cell.angle_gamma   90.00
#
_symmetry.space_group_name_H-M   'P 1'
#
loop_
_entity.id
_entity.type
_entity.pdbx_description
1 polymer ?
#
loop_
_entity_poly.entity_id
_entity_poly.type
_entity_poly.pdbx_seq_one_letter_code
_entity_poly.pdbx_strand_id
1 'polypeptide(L)'
;MKRYIMFIIVFLLVVTLNKAGATMEGYTVIAKSDKDDITVYAKKMGELYRDFKIDFKGETYFRPYWMNDTNPTYAPKIIYEDINKDTKKELIIILTKGYGTGVLDQEVYVYRYTNGLIDVIVDDPMAIIYKNVKTKLTTEKAEIRIGDKVHNIDITPLEIKPTNLFEDIAFGGVIKYEVKDHQLIATISAQISPAGFVGQLVIVYEYRDKMYQAKSIEFQPALEL
;
A
#
# COMPACT_ATOMS: atom_id res chain seq x y z
N MET A 1 -30.59 -72.14 -5.82
CA MET A 1 -30.51 -71.47 -7.14
C MET A 1 -31.53 -70.33 -7.12
N LYS A 2 -31.27 -69.04 -7.35
CA LYS A 2 -30.10 -68.23 -7.73
C LYS A 2 -30.21 -66.93 -6.93
N ARG A 3 -29.09 -66.45 -6.37
CA ARG A 3 -28.97 -65.11 -5.76
C ARG A 3 -28.75 -64.09 -6.89
N TYR A 4 -29.54 -63.02 -6.92
CA TYR A 4 -29.27 -61.87 -7.78
C TYR A 4 -28.46 -60.84 -7.00
N ILE A 5 -27.20 -60.65 -7.41
CA ILE A 5 -26.33 -59.57 -6.93
C ILE A 5 -26.58 -58.40 -7.87
N MET A 6 -27.15 -57.31 -7.33
CA MET A 6 -27.30 -56.06 -8.06
C MET A 6 -26.03 -55.23 -7.82
N PHE A 7 -25.22 -55.04 -8.86
CA PHE A 7 -24.05 -54.14 -8.80
C PHE A 7 -24.52 -52.70 -8.98
N ILE A 8 -24.41 -51.89 -7.92
CA ILE A 8 -24.53 -50.44 -8.00
C ILE A 8 -23.14 -49.89 -8.32
N ILE A 9 -22.94 -49.44 -9.55
CA ILE A 9 -21.74 -48.70 -9.96
C ILE A 9 -21.97 -47.24 -9.57
N VAL A 10 -21.33 -46.81 -8.48
CA VAL A 10 -21.26 -45.41 -8.09
C VAL A 10 -20.18 -44.76 -8.95
N PHE A 11 -20.59 -43.95 -9.93
CA PHE A 11 -19.69 -43.13 -10.71
C PHE A 11 -19.31 -41.90 -9.87
N LEU A 12 -18.24 -42.00 -9.10
CA LEU A 12 -17.63 -40.88 -8.39
C LEU A 12 -16.93 -39.98 -9.42
N LEU A 13 -17.70 -39.07 -10.00
CA LEU A 13 -17.22 -38.05 -10.92
C LEU A 13 -16.51 -36.99 -10.09
N VAL A 14 -15.23 -37.24 -9.78
CA VAL A 14 -14.33 -36.22 -9.24
C VAL A 14 -14.03 -35.27 -10.40
N VAL A 15 -14.87 -34.25 -10.55
CA VAL A 15 -14.55 -33.09 -11.37
C VAL A 15 -13.43 -32.37 -10.66
N THR A 16 -12.18 -32.67 -11.03
CA THR A 16 -11.09 -31.75 -10.76
C THR A 16 -11.40 -30.50 -11.57
N LEU A 17 -11.94 -29.48 -10.90
CA LEU A 17 -12.07 -28.15 -11.47
C LEU A 17 -10.64 -27.62 -11.64
N ASN A 18 -9.99 -28.00 -12.73
CA ASN A 18 -8.83 -27.28 -13.20
C ASN A 18 -9.32 -25.85 -13.44
N LYS A 19 -9.04 -24.94 -12.50
CA LYS A 19 -9.05 -23.50 -12.75
C LYS A 19 -7.97 -23.26 -13.82
N ALA A 20 -8.30 -23.56 -15.07
CA ALA A 20 -7.63 -22.96 -16.20
C ALA A 20 -7.76 -21.46 -15.95
N GLY A 21 -6.65 -20.79 -15.64
CA GLY A 21 -6.65 -19.37 -15.34
C GLY A 21 -7.36 -18.67 -16.48
N ALA A 22 -8.56 -18.15 -16.22
CA ALA A 22 -9.36 -17.53 -17.25
C ALA A 22 -8.55 -16.35 -17.76
N THR A 23 -8.04 -16.45 -18.99
CA THR A 23 -7.37 -15.34 -19.65
C THR A 23 -8.44 -14.29 -19.91
N MET A 24 -8.45 -13.25 -19.09
CA MET A 24 -9.34 -12.11 -19.31
C MET A 24 -8.82 -11.34 -20.52
N GLU A 25 -9.52 -11.41 -21.64
CA GLU A 25 -9.10 -10.79 -22.89
C GLU A 25 -8.76 -9.30 -22.68
N GLY A 26 -7.56 -8.91 -23.11
CA GLY A 26 -7.04 -7.55 -22.97
C GLY A 26 -6.45 -7.21 -21.59
N TYR A 27 -6.50 -8.11 -20.61
CA TYR A 27 -5.91 -7.90 -19.27
C TYR A 27 -4.64 -8.73 -19.07
N THR A 28 -3.70 -8.18 -18.31
CA THR A 28 -2.47 -8.84 -17.86
C THR A 28 -2.54 -9.11 -16.36
N VAL A 29 -2.08 -10.27 -15.91
CA VAL A 29 -1.83 -10.53 -14.48
C VAL A 29 -0.63 -9.70 -14.05
N ILE A 30 -0.83 -8.77 -13.12
CA ILE A 30 0.23 -7.84 -12.66
C ILE A 30 0.67 -8.11 -11.21
N ALA A 31 -0.12 -8.87 -10.45
CA ALA A 31 0.26 -9.39 -9.14
C ALA A 31 -0.59 -10.62 -8.79
N LYS A 32 -0.04 -11.53 -7.99
CA LYS A 32 -0.71 -12.75 -7.55
C LYS A 32 -0.25 -13.17 -6.16
N SER A 33 -1.18 -13.58 -5.30
CA SER A 33 -0.90 -14.37 -4.09
C SER A 33 -1.43 -15.78 -4.30
N ASP A 34 -0.53 -16.75 -4.56
CA ASP A 34 -0.91 -18.15 -4.69
C ASP A 34 -1.44 -18.73 -3.37
N LYS A 35 -0.88 -18.29 -2.24
CA LYS A 35 -1.28 -18.73 -0.89
C LYS A 35 -2.72 -18.38 -0.57
N ASP A 36 -3.17 -17.20 -0.99
CA ASP A 36 -4.48 -16.66 -0.63
C ASP A 36 -5.50 -16.72 -1.78
N ASP A 37 -5.12 -17.30 -2.93
CA ASP A 37 -5.91 -17.38 -4.17
C ASP A 37 -6.44 -16.00 -4.60
N ILE A 38 -5.51 -15.03 -4.70
CA ILE A 38 -5.79 -13.65 -5.13
C ILE A 38 -5.01 -13.37 -6.41
N THR A 39 -5.69 -12.85 -7.44
CA THR A 39 -5.02 -12.40 -8.66
C THR A 39 -5.47 -10.98 -9.00
N VAL A 40 -4.51 -10.11 -9.30
CA VAL A 40 -4.77 -8.73 -9.73
C VAL A 40 -4.41 -8.60 -11.20
N TYR A 41 -5.35 -8.09 -11.97
CA TYR A 41 -5.25 -7.86 -13.40
C TYR A 41 -5.35 -6.38 -13.71
N ALA A 42 -4.73 -5.95 -14.80
CA ALA A 42 -4.92 -4.61 -15.34
C ALA A 42 -4.64 -4.56 -16.85
N LYS A 43 -5.03 -3.47 -17.50
CA LYS A 43 -4.65 -3.15 -18.88
C LYS A 43 -3.41 -2.26 -18.88
N LYS A 44 -2.41 -2.59 -19.69
CA LYS A 44 -1.26 -1.71 -19.92
C LYS A 44 -1.65 -0.58 -20.86
N MET A 45 -1.48 0.66 -20.42
CA MET A 45 -1.77 1.89 -21.17
C MET A 45 -0.55 2.82 -21.08
N GLY A 46 0.39 2.66 -22.03
CA GLY A 46 1.69 3.34 -21.96
C GLY A 46 2.54 2.78 -20.82
N GLU A 47 3.05 3.68 -19.97
CA GLU A 47 3.88 3.34 -18.81
C GLU A 47 3.07 2.98 -17.56
N LEU A 48 1.74 3.03 -17.65
CA LEU A 48 0.84 2.81 -16.52
C LEU A 48 -0.10 1.63 -16.79
N TYR A 49 -0.32 0.82 -15.76
CA TYR A 49 -1.46 -0.06 -15.66
C TYR A 49 -2.69 0.74 -15.21
N ARG A 50 -3.85 0.44 -15.82
CA ARG A 50 -5.16 1.04 -15.55
C ARG A 50 -6.26 -0.01 -15.72
N ASP A 51 -7.50 0.34 -15.35
CA ASP A 51 -8.67 -0.54 -15.50
C ASP A 51 -8.41 -1.89 -14.80
N PHE A 52 -8.37 -1.86 -13.47
CA PHE A 52 -7.96 -3.01 -12.67
C PHE A 52 -9.12 -3.97 -12.41
N LYS A 53 -8.77 -5.24 -12.23
CA LYS A 53 -9.66 -6.28 -11.70
C LYS A 53 -8.96 -7.09 -10.63
N ILE A 54 -9.70 -7.50 -9.62
CA ILE A 54 -9.23 -8.36 -8.54
C ILE A 54 -10.09 -9.62 -8.56
N ASP A 55 -9.48 -10.76 -8.79
CA ASP A 55 -10.12 -12.05 -8.53
C ASP A 55 -9.82 -12.46 -7.10
N PHE A 56 -10.88 -12.60 -6.30
CA PHE A 56 -10.80 -12.94 -4.90
C PHE A 56 -12.04 -13.71 -4.45
N LYS A 57 -11.84 -14.84 -3.76
CA LYS A 57 -12.92 -15.70 -3.24
C LYS A 57 -13.94 -16.16 -4.30
N GLY A 58 -13.49 -16.32 -5.55
CA GLY A 58 -14.33 -16.78 -6.66
C GLY A 58 -15.16 -15.67 -7.33
N GLU A 59 -14.96 -14.41 -6.93
CA GLU A 59 -15.62 -13.24 -7.50
C GLU A 59 -14.59 -12.30 -8.13
N THR A 60 -15.02 -11.49 -9.10
CA THR A 60 -14.20 -10.47 -9.75
C THR A 60 -14.69 -9.08 -9.38
N TYR A 61 -13.77 -8.25 -8.88
CA TYR A 61 -14.04 -6.88 -8.47
C TYR A 61 -13.33 -5.87 -9.37
N PHE A 62 -14.04 -4.84 -9.82
CA PHE A 62 -13.53 -3.85 -10.76
C PHE A 62 -13.01 -2.60 -10.06
N ARG A 63 -11.88 -2.07 -10.52
CA ARG A 63 -11.25 -0.84 -10.01
C ARG A 63 -10.79 0.04 -11.19
N PRO A 64 -11.73 0.72 -11.86
CA PRO A 64 -11.45 1.41 -13.12
C PRO A 64 -10.49 2.61 -12.97
N TYR A 65 -10.43 3.20 -11.77
CA TYR A 65 -9.64 4.41 -11.50
C TYR A 65 -8.25 4.13 -10.91
N TRP A 66 -7.93 2.87 -10.64
CA TRP A 66 -6.62 2.49 -10.13
C TRP A 66 -5.53 2.71 -11.16
N MET A 67 -4.33 2.98 -10.65
CA MET A 67 -3.13 3.21 -11.42
C MET A 67 -1.95 2.52 -10.74
N ASN A 68 -1.09 1.89 -11.55
CA ASN A 68 0.20 1.39 -11.09
C ASN A 68 1.23 1.57 -12.20
N ASP A 69 2.47 1.81 -11.84
CA ASP A 69 3.58 1.79 -12.77
C ASP A 69 3.77 0.42 -13.43
N THR A 70 4.26 0.38 -14.67
CA THR A 70 4.44 -0.89 -15.39
C THR A 70 5.78 -1.59 -15.14
N ASN A 71 6.70 -0.96 -14.41
CA ASN A 71 7.96 -1.55 -14.00
C ASN A 71 7.71 -2.69 -13.00
N PRO A 72 8.15 -3.93 -13.29
CA PRO A 72 7.92 -5.09 -12.44
C PRO A 72 8.45 -4.95 -11.01
N THR A 73 9.49 -4.13 -10.78
CA THR A 73 10.03 -3.85 -9.45
C THR A 73 9.00 -3.17 -8.54
N TYR A 74 8.05 -2.45 -9.14
CA TYR A 74 6.99 -1.70 -8.47
C TYR A 74 5.61 -2.30 -8.72
N ALA A 75 5.56 -3.62 -8.95
CA ALA A 75 4.30 -4.35 -9.07
C ALA A 75 3.44 -4.18 -7.80
N PRO A 76 2.10 -4.28 -7.91
CA PRO A 76 1.22 -4.21 -6.76
C PRO A 76 1.58 -5.23 -5.68
N LYS A 77 1.51 -4.82 -4.42
CA LYS A 77 1.62 -5.74 -3.28
C LYS A 77 0.24 -6.21 -2.86
N ILE A 78 0.10 -7.50 -2.62
CA ILE A 78 -1.11 -8.14 -2.10
C ILE A 78 -0.78 -8.66 -0.71
N ILE A 79 -1.53 -8.22 0.30
CA ILE A 79 -1.37 -8.65 1.69
C ILE A 79 -2.74 -9.08 2.20
N TYR A 80 -2.84 -10.27 2.79
CA TYR A 80 -4.09 -10.79 3.35
C TYR A 80 -3.90 -11.26 4.79
N GLU A 81 -4.15 -10.35 5.72
CA GLU A 81 -3.77 -10.46 7.13
C GLU A 81 -4.78 -9.75 8.03
N ASP A 82 -4.93 -10.24 9.26
CA ASP A 82 -5.69 -9.55 10.31
C ASP A 82 -4.82 -8.43 10.88
N ILE A 83 -5.15 -7.18 10.53
CA ILE A 83 -4.42 -5.98 10.96
C ILE A 83 -5.22 -5.15 11.99
N ASN A 84 -6.45 -5.55 12.29
CA ASN A 84 -7.33 -4.88 13.27
C ASN A 84 -7.53 -5.71 14.56
N LYS A 85 -7.03 -6.95 14.60
CA LYS A 85 -7.10 -7.93 15.69
C LYS A 85 -8.50 -8.43 16.02
N ASP A 86 -9.40 -8.47 15.03
CA ASP A 86 -10.77 -8.98 15.16
C ASP A 86 -10.90 -10.45 14.73
N THR A 87 -9.78 -11.13 14.46
CA THR A 87 -9.66 -12.51 13.95
C THR A 87 -10.06 -12.71 12.50
N LYS A 88 -10.46 -11.66 11.79
CA LYS A 88 -10.75 -11.69 10.36
C LYS A 88 -9.66 -10.93 9.61
N LYS A 89 -9.30 -11.46 8.45
CA LYS A 89 -8.28 -10.85 7.61
C LYS A 89 -8.85 -9.74 6.75
N GLU A 90 -8.09 -8.66 6.62
CA GLU A 90 -8.25 -7.65 5.59
C GLU A 90 -7.45 -8.01 4.34
N LEU A 91 -7.99 -7.68 3.16
CA LEU A 91 -7.22 -7.62 1.93
C LEU A 91 -6.65 -6.20 1.79
N ILE A 92 -5.33 -6.08 1.73
CA ILE A 92 -4.62 -4.83 1.50
C ILE A 92 -3.93 -4.91 0.14
N ILE A 93 -4.17 -3.91 -0.71
CA ILE A 93 -3.46 -3.74 -1.97
C ILE A 93 -2.71 -2.42 -1.93
N ILE A 94 -1.40 -2.48 -2.16
CA ILE A 94 -0.54 -1.29 -2.26
C ILE A 94 -0.13 -1.14 -3.72
N LEU A 95 -0.45 0.01 -4.31
CA LEU A 95 -0.09 0.38 -5.67
C LEU A 95 1.04 1.40 -5.63
N THR A 96 1.92 1.36 -6.63
CA THR A 96 2.94 2.40 -6.85
C THR A 96 2.57 3.16 -8.12
N LYS A 97 2.21 4.44 -8.00
CA LYS A 97 1.80 5.27 -9.15
C LYS A 97 2.96 5.97 -9.84
N GLY A 98 4.04 6.20 -9.10
CA GLY A 98 5.23 6.88 -9.59
C GLY A 98 6.45 6.56 -8.73
N TYR A 99 7.62 6.60 -9.35
CA TYR A 99 8.90 6.36 -8.69
C TYR A 99 10.02 7.13 -9.42
N GLY A 100 11.15 7.32 -8.74
CA GLY A 100 12.32 7.96 -9.31
C GLY A 100 13.24 8.51 -8.22
N THR A 101 14.21 9.33 -8.61
CA THR A 101 15.08 10.03 -7.65
C THR A 101 14.24 10.96 -6.79
N GLY A 102 14.19 10.66 -5.49
CA GLY A 102 13.40 11.41 -4.52
C GLY A 102 11.89 11.26 -4.65
N VAL A 103 11.42 10.29 -5.45
CA VAL A 103 9.99 10.03 -5.65
C VAL A 103 9.68 8.56 -5.43
N LEU A 104 8.66 8.30 -4.60
CA LEU A 104 7.97 7.03 -4.50
C LEU A 104 6.55 7.35 -4.04
N ASP A 105 5.58 7.28 -4.95
CA ASP A 105 4.18 7.61 -4.66
C ASP A 105 3.38 6.33 -4.61
N GLN A 106 3.06 5.89 -3.39
CA GLN A 106 2.21 4.72 -3.14
C GLN A 106 0.82 5.11 -2.68
N GLU A 107 -0.16 4.29 -3.08
CA GLU A 107 -1.52 4.31 -2.56
C GLU A 107 -1.83 2.97 -1.90
N VAL A 108 -2.62 2.99 -0.84
CA VAL A 108 -3.10 1.79 -0.15
C VAL A 108 -4.62 1.70 -0.23
N TYR A 109 -5.10 0.48 -0.44
CA TYR A 109 -6.52 0.15 -0.43
C TYR A 109 -6.72 -1.02 0.53
N VAL A 110 -7.63 -0.86 1.48
CA VAL A 110 -7.94 -1.89 2.47
C VAL A 110 -9.38 -2.34 2.30
N TYR A 111 -9.60 -3.64 2.42
CA TYR A 111 -10.90 -4.25 2.26
C TYR A 111 -11.18 -5.26 3.35
N ARG A 112 -12.46 -5.35 3.70
CA ARG A 112 -13.02 -6.49 4.43
C ARG A 112 -13.80 -7.39 3.49
N TYR A 113 -13.92 -8.65 3.88
CA TYR A 113 -14.74 -9.62 3.17
C TYR A 113 -15.82 -10.17 4.11
N THR A 114 -17.09 -9.95 3.74
CA THR A 114 -18.23 -10.50 4.47
C THR A 114 -19.14 -11.28 3.51
N ASN A 115 -19.89 -10.56 2.67
CA ASN A 115 -20.69 -11.08 1.56
C ASN A 115 -20.25 -10.41 0.25
N GLY A 116 -18.93 -10.29 0.08
CA GLY A 116 -18.29 -9.49 -0.94
C GLY A 116 -17.20 -8.59 -0.37
N LEU A 117 -16.42 -8.00 -1.28
CA LEU A 117 -15.34 -7.08 -0.94
C LEU A 117 -15.89 -5.69 -0.62
N ILE A 118 -15.64 -5.22 0.60
CA ILE A 118 -16.12 -3.93 1.11
C ILE A 118 -14.92 -3.03 1.37
N ASP A 119 -14.88 -1.87 0.73
CA ASP A 119 -13.88 -0.82 0.94
C ASP A 119 -13.87 -0.35 2.41
N VAL A 120 -12.65 -0.26 2.96
CA VAL A 120 -12.38 0.37 4.23
C VAL A 120 -11.51 1.58 3.98
N ILE A 121 -12.01 2.75 4.36
CA ILE A 121 -11.31 4.02 4.19
C ILE A 121 -10.04 4.01 5.04
N VAL A 122 -8.96 4.54 4.49
CA VAL A 122 -7.71 4.84 5.20
C VAL A 122 -7.53 6.36 5.14
N ASP A 123 -7.30 7.01 6.28
CA ASP A 123 -6.99 8.43 6.31
C ASP A 123 -5.78 8.74 5.43
N ASP A 124 -5.87 9.83 4.67
CA ASP A 124 -4.76 10.27 3.83
C ASP A 124 -3.58 10.75 4.70
N PRO A 125 -2.36 10.22 4.50
CA PRO A 125 -1.21 10.58 5.31
C PRO A 125 -0.85 12.05 5.19
N MET A 126 -1.06 12.67 4.03
CA MET A 126 -0.75 14.09 3.84
C MET A 126 -1.71 14.98 4.62
N ALA A 127 -3.01 14.65 4.64
CA ALA A 127 -3.99 15.31 5.49
C ALA A 127 -3.65 15.19 6.98
N ILE A 128 -3.19 14.02 7.42
CA ILE A 128 -2.69 13.81 8.79
C ILE A 128 -1.48 14.72 9.06
N ILE A 129 -0.51 14.78 8.15
CA ILE A 129 0.70 15.61 8.30
C ILE A 129 0.32 17.09 8.39
N TYR A 130 -0.47 17.62 7.44
CA TYR A 130 -0.85 19.03 7.42
C TYR A 130 -1.61 19.47 8.66
N LYS A 131 -2.38 18.56 9.27
CA LYS A 131 -3.11 18.85 10.50
C LYS A 131 -2.23 18.85 11.76
N ASN A 132 -1.21 18.00 11.81
CA ASN A 132 -0.51 17.67 13.05
C ASN A 132 0.97 18.11 13.10
N VAL A 133 1.57 18.44 11.96
CA VAL A 133 3.00 18.73 11.83
C VAL A 133 3.20 20.19 11.46
N LYS A 134 4.13 20.85 12.16
CA LYS A 134 4.59 22.21 11.83
C LYS A 134 6.09 22.17 11.54
N THR A 135 6.51 22.89 10.53
CA THR A 135 7.89 22.89 10.03
C THR A 135 8.49 24.27 10.01
N LYS A 136 9.82 24.31 10.04
CA LYS A 136 10.61 25.48 9.71
C LYS A 136 11.95 25.02 9.17
N LEU A 137 12.34 25.55 8.02
CA LEU A 137 13.63 25.30 7.40
C LEU A 137 14.46 26.59 7.36
N THR A 138 15.75 26.48 7.69
CA THR A 138 16.75 27.52 7.46
C THR A 138 17.97 26.88 6.79
N THR A 139 18.98 27.68 6.43
CA THR A 139 20.23 27.19 5.85
C THR A 139 21.06 26.30 6.77
N GLU A 140 20.79 26.33 8.07
CA GLU A 140 21.55 25.60 9.09
C GLU A 140 20.72 24.51 9.76
N LYS A 141 19.38 24.65 9.77
CA LYS A 141 18.52 23.84 10.63
C LYS A 141 17.20 23.50 9.97
N ALA A 142 16.79 22.24 10.12
CA ALA A 142 15.41 21.80 9.92
C ALA A 142 14.74 21.57 11.28
N GLU A 143 13.58 22.20 11.49
CA GLU A 143 12.76 22.03 12.68
C GLU A 143 11.43 21.38 12.30
N ILE A 144 11.07 20.30 13.01
CA ILE A 144 9.81 19.58 12.86
C ILE A 144 9.14 19.49 14.23
N ARG A 145 7.91 20.00 14.34
CA ARG A 145 7.11 19.96 15.57
C ARG A 145 5.88 19.09 15.37
N ILE A 146 5.67 18.14 16.28
CA ILE A 146 4.54 17.21 16.31
C ILE A 146 3.94 17.25 17.72
N GLY A 147 2.77 17.90 17.85
CA GLY A 147 2.24 18.26 19.17
C GLY A 147 3.28 19.08 19.96
N ASP A 148 3.64 18.61 21.15
CA ASP A 148 4.64 19.26 22.01
C ASP A 148 6.09 18.83 21.73
N LYS A 149 6.30 17.79 20.91
CA LYS A 149 7.64 17.31 20.55
C LYS A 149 8.24 18.20 19.47
N VAL A 150 9.48 18.64 19.67
CA VAL A 150 10.25 19.44 18.71
C VAL A 150 11.53 18.70 18.35
N HIS A 151 11.73 18.44 17.06
CA HIS A 151 12.93 17.84 16.50
C HIS A 151 13.72 18.91 15.78
N ASN A 152 15.01 19.01 16.11
CA ASN A 152 15.93 20.00 15.59
C ASN A 152 17.09 19.26 14.93
N ILE A 153 17.24 19.44 13.63
CA ILE A 153 18.22 18.74 12.82
C ILE A 153 19.18 19.77 12.26
N ASP A 154 20.48 19.58 12.53
CA ASP A 154 21.55 20.35 11.88
C ASP A 154 21.71 19.83 10.45
N ILE A 155 21.59 20.72 9.47
CA ILE A 155 21.70 20.39 8.06
C ILE A 155 23.00 20.93 7.43
N THR A 156 23.85 21.58 8.22
CA THR A 156 25.13 22.11 7.73
C THR A 156 26.08 21.02 7.18
N PRO A 157 26.13 19.77 7.72
CA PRO A 157 26.97 18.71 7.16
C PRO A 157 26.57 18.27 5.75
N LEU A 158 25.33 18.52 5.33
CA LEU A 158 24.82 18.14 4.02
C LEU A 158 25.33 19.05 2.88
N GLU A 159 25.99 20.17 3.21
CA GLU A 159 26.57 21.13 2.26
C GLU A 159 25.63 21.53 1.10
N ILE A 160 24.33 21.63 1.38
CA ILE A 160 23.31 21.94 0.37
C ILE A 160 23.49 23.38 -0.10
N LYS A 161 23.68 23.56 -1.41
CA LYS A 161 23.70 24.89 -2.02
C LYS A 161 22.40 25.63 -1.71
N PRO A 162 22.43 26.91 -1.29
CA PRO A 162 21.22 27.66 -0.97
C PRO A 162 20.17 27.68 -2.10
N THR A 163 20.59 27.63 -3.37
CA THR A 163 19.70 27.56 -4.53
C THR A 163 18.95 26.24 -4.68
N ASN A 164 19.41 25.19 -4.01
CA ASN A 164 18.83 23.84 -4.03
C ASN A 164 18.04 23.55 -2.75
N LEU A 165 18.20 24.36 -1.72
CA LEU A 165 17.43 24.26 -0.49
C LEU A 165 16.00 24.74 -0.76
N PHE A 166 15.04 23.96 -0.32
CA PHE A 166 13.62 24.30 -0.42
C PHE A 166 13.26 25.45 0.53
N GLU A 167 12.11 26.08 0.28
CA GLU A 167 11.59 27.16 1.13
C GLU A 167 11.16 26.64 2.51
N ASP A 168 10.65 25.41 2.56
CA ASP A 168 10.33 24.68 3.78
C ASP A 168 10.56 23.18 3.57
N ILE A 169 10.43 22.40 4.64
CA ILE A 169 10.47 20.94 4.58
C ILE A 169 9.25 20.45 3.78
N ALA A 170 9.52 19.79 2.66
CA ALA A 170 8.52 19.21 1.80
C ALA A 170 8.21 17.75 2.20
N PHE A 171 6.93 17.40 2.15
CA PHE A 171 6.43 16.04 2.31
C PHE A 171 5.72 15.59 1.04
N GLY A 172 5.59 14.28 0.85
CA GLY A 172 4.80 13.69 -0.24
C GLY A 172 5.60 13.28 -1.48
N GLY A 173 6.89 13.65 -1.58
CA GLY A 173 7.78 13.11 -2.62
C GLY A 173 7.93 11.60 -2.49
N VAL A 174 8.14 11.12 -1.26
CA VAL A 174 8.19 9.70 -0.92
C VAL A 174 7.08 9.41 0.09
N ILE A 175 6.08 8.64 -0.33
CA ILE A 175 5.01 8.05 0.47
C ILE A 175 5.08 6.54 0.27
N LYS A 176 5.47 5.82 1.31
CA LYS A 176 5.59 4.37 1.30
C LYS A 176 4.59 3.76 2.27
N TYR A 177 3.88 2.72 1.84
CA TYR A 177 3.05 1.90 2.72
C TYR A 177 3.67 0.53 2.95
N GLU A 178 3.46 0.00 4.14
CA GLU A 178 3.74 -1.39 4.48
C GLU A 178 2.79 -1.91 5.57
N VAL A 179 2.63 -3.22 5.61
CA VAL A 179 2.06 -3.91 6.78
C VAL A 179 3.21 -4.57 7.50
N LYS A 180 3.40 -4.22 8.77
CA LYS A 180 4.45 -4.77 9.62
C LYS A 180 3.87 -5.03 11.00
N ASP A 181 4.19 -6.20 11.57
CA ASP A 181 3.72 -6.61 12.90
C ASP A 181 2.20 -6.45 13.07
N HIS A 182 1.44 -6.87 12.05
CA HIS A 182 -0.02 -6.74 11.97
C HIS A 182 -0.54 -5.28 12.02
N GLN A 183 0.25 -4.31 11.58
CA GLN A 183 -0.14 -2.90 11.56
C GLN A 183 0.10 -2.29 10.19
N LEU A 184 -0.87 -1.50 9.72
CA LEU A 184 -0.67 -0.65 8.54
C LEU A 184 0.15 0.57 8.95
N ILE A 185 1.22 0.82 8.20
CA ILE A 185 2.17 1.90 8.43
C ILE A 185 2.36 2.68 7.13
N ALA A 186 2.35 4.01 7.23
CA ALA A 186 2.82 4.90 6.17
C ALA A 186 4.10 5.61 6.61
N THR A 187 5.09 5.65 5.73
CA THR A 187 6.36 6.37 5.91
C THR A 187 6.47 7.45 4.85
N ILE A 188 6.66 8.69 5.30
CA ILE A 188 6.70 9.87 4.45
C ILE A 188 8.02 10.59 4.66
N SER A 189 8.84 10.73 3.61
CA SER A 189 10.15 11.40 3.76
C SER A 189 10.00 12.90 3.96
N ALA A 190 10.84 13.45 4.84
CA ALA A 190 11.00 14.89 5.08
C ALA A 190 12.11 15.43 4.19
N GLN A 191 11.75 16.03 3.07
CA GLN A 191 12.66 16.45 2.01
C GLN A 191 12.98 17.94 2.11
N ILE A 192 14.25 18.31 1.96
CA ILE A 192 14.72 19.70 2.04
C ILE A 192 15.44 20.18 0.79
N SER A 193 15.72 19.27 -0.15
CA SER A 193 16.24 19.57 -1.50
C SER A 193 15.88 18.42 -2.44
N PRO A 194 16.10 18.50 -3.77
CA PRO A 194 15.70 17.45 -4.71
C PRO A 194 16.19 16.02 -4.36
N ALA A 195 17.31 15.90 -3.66
CA ALA A 195 17.85 14.62 -3.19
C ALA A 195 18.23 14.60 -1.70
N GLY A 196 17.91 15.67 -0.96
CA GLY A 196 18.27 15.83 0.45
C GLY A 196 17.08 15.57 1.37
N PHE A 197 17.28 14.70 2.36
CA PHE A 197 16.25 14.29 3.32
C PHE A 197 16.81 14.39 4.73
N VAL A 198 16.01 14.92 5.66
CA VAL A 198 16.41 15.05 7.07
C VAL A 198 15.88 13.91 7.94
N GLY A 199 15.04 13.06 7.36
CA GLY A 199 14.39 11.94 8.05
C GLY A 199 13.05 11.59 7.42
N GLN A 200 12.19 10.97 8.21
CA GLN A 200 10.87 10.53 7.78
C GLN A 200 9.85 10.62 8.91
N LEU A 201 8.60 10.88 8.53
CA LEU A 201 7.43 10.73 9.40
C LEU A 201 6.89 9.31 9.26
N VAL A 202 6.67 8.65 10.39
CA VAL A 202 6.08 7.31 10.45
C VAL A 202 4.71 7.43 11.09
N ILE A 203 3.68 7.08 10.32
CA ILE A 203 2.28 7.07 10.74
C ILE A 203 1.87 5.61 10.92
N VAL A 204 1.46 5.26 12.14
CA VAL A 204 0.86 3.96 12.44
C VAL A 204 -0.66 4.14 12.46
N TYR A 205 -1.37 3.28 11.74
CA TYR A 205 -2.83 3.32 11.68
C TYR A 205 -3.47 2.36 12.67
N GLU A 206 -4.67 2.70 13.13
CA GLU A 206 -5.56 1.81 13.86
C GLU A 206 -6.98 1.86 13.28
N TYR A 207 -7.70 0.76 13.40
CA TYR A 207 -9.11 0.71 12.98
C TYR A 207 -10.01 1.32 14.06
N ARG A 208 -10.61 2.48 13.76
CA ARG A 208 -11.56 3.17 14.62
C ARG A 208 -12.64 3.84 13.78
N ASP A 209 -13.87 3.92 14.30
CA ASP A 209 -15.00 4.57 13.63
C ASP A 209 -15.23 4.10 12.18
N LYS A 210 -15.02 2.80 11.98
CA LYS A 210 -15.18 2.08 10.72
C LYS A 210 -14.12 2.32 9.64
N MET A 211 -13.01 2.98 9.96
CA MET A 211 -11.92 3.29 9.03
C MET A 211 -10.54 3.17 9.70
N TYR A 212 -9.46 3.17 8.92
CA TYR A 212 -8.10 3.26 9.45
C TYR A 212 -7.71 4.73 9.64
N GLN A 213 -7.48 5.12 10.88
CA GLN A 213 -7.09 6.48 11.27
C GLN A 213 -5.69 6.46 11.88
N ALA A 214 -5.02 7.61 11.90
CA ALA A 214 -3.74 7.73 12.59
C ALA A 214 -3.91 7.42 14.09
N LYS A 215 -3.15 6.41 14.55
CA LYS A 215 -2.95 6.12 15.98
C LYS A 215 -1.82 6.98 16.53
N SER A 216 -0.73 7.08 15.77
CA SER A 216 0.44 7.86 16.13
C SER A 216 1.16 8.38 14.90
N ILE A 217 1.87 9.48 15.08
CA ILE A 217 2.80 10.05 14.11
C ILE A 217 4.10 10.38 14.84
N GLU A 218 5.22 9.89 14.31
CA GLU A 218 6.55 10.10 14.90
C GLU A 218 7.55 10.51 13.84
N PHE A 219 8.48 11.39 14.20
CA PHE A 219 9.60 11.74 13.34
C PHE A 219 10.82 10.89 13.67
N GLN A 220 11.42 10.30 12.63
CA GLN A 220 12.66 9.54 12.69
C GLN A 220 13.71 10.29 11.87
N PRO A 221 14.73 10.89 12.51
CA PRO A 221 15.84 11.52 11.81
C PRO A 221 16.59 10.54 10.91
N ALA A 222 17.19 11.02 9.82
CA ALA A 222 18.12 10.22 9.05
C ALA A 222 19.30 9.77 9.94
N LEU A 223 19.72 8.51 9.81
CA LEU A 223 20.75 7.91 10.67
C LEU A 223 22.14 8.52 10.46
N GLU A 224 22.38 9.13 9.30
CA GLU A 224 23.60 9.85 8.97
C GLU A 224 23.20 11.12 8.19
N LEU A 225 23.71 12.27 8.63
CA LEU A 225 23.52 13.59 8.01
C LEU A 225 24.89 14.17 7.71
#